data_AF-A0A936FW78-F1
#
_entry.id   AF-A0A936FW78-F1
#
_cell.length_a   1.000
_cell.length_b   1.000
_cell.length_c   1.000
_cell.angle_alpha   90.00
_cell.angle_beta   90.00
_cell.angle_gamma   90.00
#
_symmetry.space_group_name_H-M   'P 1'
#
loop_
_entity.id
_entity.type
_entity.pdbx_description
1 polymer ?
#
loop_
_entity_poly.entity_id
_entity_poly.type
_entity_poly.pdbx_seq_one_letter_code
_entity_poly.pdbx_strand_id
1 'polypeptide(L)'
;MKSDEWAFVVTYEGSGYVKDSDAEKIDYDQMMKDMKSEEADENKARTKEGFPPIHMIGWAAKPFYDKTNNTLHWAKSMIFGDNQDTTLNYDVRVLGRKGLLSLNAVGTIGNLSDIQNNIPQIIKIAKFKSGSSYSDFNPSMDKVAAYTVGGLVAGKILAKAGLVAILLKNIKLVILGALALFGGFKNKIMGLFGRNKTEEESPIVNQNDSPSTNNDTIQDENS
;
A
#
# COMPACT_ATOMS: atom_id res chain seq x y z
N MET A 1 -35.61 -16.49 6.48
CA MET A 1 -34.33 -17.16 6.83
C MET A 1 -33.51 -16.17 7.64
N LYS A 2 -33.21 -16.46 8.91
CA LYS A 2 -32.17 -15.72 9.63
C LYS A 2 -30.83 -16.28 9.20
N SER A 3 -30.13 -15.59 8.32
CA SER A 3 -28.69 -15.80 8.13
C SER A 3 -27.97 -14.77 8.99
N ASP A 4 -28.04 -14.93 10.32
CA ASP A 4 -27.22 -14.18 11.29
C ASP A 4 -25.79 -14.77 11.35
N GLU A 5 -25.30 -15.32 10.24
CA GLU A 5 -24.00 -15.99 10.15
C GLU A 5 -22.91 -14.98 9.79
N TRP A 6 -21.81 -15.02 10.55
CA TRP A 6 -20.62 -14.22 10.33
C TRP A 6 -19.39 -15.15 10.34
N ALA A 7 -18.32 -14.74 9.68
CA ALA A 7 -17.05 -15.45 9.68
C ALA A 7 -15.88 -14.47 9.66
N PHE A 8 -14.74 -14.90 10.19
CA PHE A 8 -13.49 -14.17 10.02
C PHE A 8 -12.85 -14.54 8.69
N VAL A 9 -12.67 -13.55 7.82
CA VAL A 9 -11.75 -13.62 6.69
C VAL A 9 -10.36 -13.26 7.19
N VAL A 10 -9.41 -14.17 7.04
CA VAL A 10 -8.03 -13.99 7.50
C VAL A 10 -7.11 -13.82 6.31
N THR A 11 -6.36 -12.72 6.28
CA THR A 11 -5.37 -12.43 5.23
C THR A 11 -4.04 -12.00 5.83
N TYR A 12 -2.94 -12.27 5.14
CA TYR A 12 -1.62 -11.75 5.51
C TYR A 12 -1.26 -10.57 4.63
N GLU A 13 -0.77 -9.49 5.24
CA GLU A 13 -0.24 -8.33 4.55
C GLU A 13 1.24 -8.13 4.89
N GLY A 14 2.12 -8.33 3.90
CA GLY A 14 3.57 -8.19 4.03
C GLY A 14 4.06 -6.75 3.91
N SER A 15 3.46 -5.82 4.65
CA SER A 15 3.74 -4.38 4.54
C SER A 15 4.98 -3.90 5.31
N GLY A 16 5.55 -4.75 6.15
CA GLY A 16 6.66 -4.43 7.06
C GLY A 16 6.22 -4.30 8.52
N TYR A 17 7.17 -3.92 9.38
CA TYR A 17 6.93 -3.70 10.79
C TYR A 17 6.10 -2.44 11.04
N VAL A 18 4.88 -2.60 11.55
CA VAL A 18 4.00 -1.48 11.91
C VAL A 18 4.43 -0.91 13.25
N LYS A 19 4.76 0.37 13.32
CA LYS A 19 5.09 1.01 14.61
C LYS A 19 3.82 1.27 15.41
N ASP A 20 3.87 0.97 16.70
CA ASP A 20 2.78 1.13 17.67
C ASP A 20 2.95 2.32 18.63
N SER A 21 4.01 3.12 18.45
CA SER A 21 4.36 4.27 19.29
C SER A 21 3.29 5.39 19.36
N ASP A 22 2.32 5.37 18.45
CA ASP A 22 1.18 6.28 18.40
C ASP A 22 -0.09 5.69 19.02
N ALA A 23 -0.15 4.38 19.31
CA ALA A 23 -1.37 3.68 19.70
C ALA A 23 -2.11 4.33 20.88
N GLU A 24 -1.39 4.83 21.89
CA GLU A 24 -1.97 5.47 23.08
C GLU A 24 -2.29 6.96 22.90
N LYS A 25 -1.93 7.55 21.76
CA LYS A 25 -2.04 8.99 21.49
C LYS A 25 -3.17 9.33 20.52
N ILE A 26 -3.86 8.31 20.00
CA ILE A 26 -4.88 8.48 18.98
C ILE A 26 -6.19 8.90 19.64
N ASP A 27 -6.75 10.01 19.15
CA ASP A 27 -8.13 10.39 19.46
C ASP A 27 -9.08 9.71 18.46
N TYR A 28 -9.64 8.57 18.87
CA TYR A 28 -10.55 7.79 18.02
C TYR A 28 -11.92 8.46 17.82
N ASP A 29 -12.31 9.39 18.70
CA ASP A 29 -13.56 10.12 18.54
C ASP A 29 -13.37 11.22 17.48
N GLN A 30 -12.24 11.92 17.48
CA GLN A 30 -11.87 12.84 16.40
C GLN A 30 -11.66 12.09 15.08
N MET A 31 -10.98 10.95 15.09
CA MET A 31 -10.79 10.12 13.89
C MET A 31 -12.13 9.72 13.26
N MET A 32 -13.15 9.37 14.06
CA MET A 32 -14.48 9.06 13.54
C MET A 32 -15.17 10.28 12.92
N LYS A 33 -15.01 11.47 13.49
CA LYS A 33 -15.51 12.71 12.89
C LYS A 33 -14.85 12.98 11.54
N ASP A 34 -13.52 12.81 11.47
CA ASP A 34 -12.77 13.02 10.25
C ASP A 34 -13.22 12.06 9.14
N MET A 35 -13.30 10.75 9.44
CA MET A 35 -13.80 9.76 8.47
C MET A 35 -15.22 10.07 7.98
N LYS A 36 -16.12 10.52 8.86
CA LYS A 36 -17.48 10.96 8.47
C LYS A 36 -17.46 12.21 7.58
N SER A 37 -16.54 13.14 7.81
CA SER A 37 -16.42 14.35 7.00
C SER A 37 -15.92 14.09 5.59
N GLU A 38 -15.13 13.02 5.43
CA GLU A 38 -14.55 12.60 4.15
C GLU A 38 -15.48 11.68 3.35
N GLU A 39 -16.49 11.10 4.01
CA GLU A 39 -17.48 10.17 3.43
C GLU A 39 -18.09 10.69 2.13
N ALA A 40 -18.46 11.98 2.08
CA ALA A 40 -19.12 12.56 0.91
C ALA A 40 -18.24 12.52 -0.34
N ASP A 41 -16.93 12.74 -0.19
CA ASP A 41 -15.98 12.70 -1.30
C ASP A 41 -15.63 11.27 -1.68
N GLU A 42 -15.47 10.37 -0.71
CA GLU A 42 -15.28 8.94 -0.96
C GLU A 42 -16.49 8.33 -1.69
N ASN A 43 -17.71 8.73 -1.33
CA ASN A 43 -18.94 8.27 -1.98
C ASN A 43 -19.08 8.74 -3.42
N LYS A 44 -18.52 9.90 -3.79
CA LYS A 44 -18.47 10.33 -5.21
C LYS A 44 -17.61 9.36 -6.03
N ALA A 45 -16.47 8.93 -5.50
CA ALA A 45 -15.61 7.97 -6.18
C ALA A 45 -16.29 6.58 -6.25
N ARG A 46 -16.85 6.11 -5.13
CA ARG A 46 -17.57 4.82 -5.06
C ARG A 46 -18.73 4.73 -6.05
N THR A 47 -19.59 5.76 -6.10
CA THR A 47 -20.75 5.77 -6.99
C THR A 47 -20.34 5.87 -8.45
N LYS A 48 -19.27 6.60 -8.78
CA LYS A 48 -18.67 6.61 -10.12
C LYS A 48 -18.18 5.24 -10.56
N GLU A 49 -17.70 4.42 -9.64
CA GLU A 49 -17.28 3.03 -9.88
C GLU A 49 -18.43 2.01 -9.81
N GLY A 50 -19.68 2.47 -9.62
CA GLY A 50 -20.86 1.61 -9.57
C GLY A 50 -21.12 0.95 -8.21
N PHE A 51 -20.40 1.35 -7.16
CA PHE A 51 -20.64 0.87 -5.80
C PHE A 51 -21.67 1.74 -5.06
N PRO A 52 -22.48 1.14 -4.16
CA PRO A 52 -23.36 1.93 -3.31
C PRO A 52 -22.55 2.85 -2.38
N PRO A 53 -23.10 4.03 -2.06
CA PRO A 53 -22.50 4.91 -1.07
C PRO A 53 -22.49 4.21 0.30
N ILE A 54 -21.58 4.64 1.15
CA ILE A 54 -21.45 4.22 2.54
C ILE A 54 -21.90 5.36 3.41
N HIS A 55 -22.69 5.07 4.44
CA HIS A 55 -23.04 6.00 5.50
C HIS A 55 -22.50 5.49 6.83
N MET A 56 -21.47 6.16 7.34
CA MET A 56 -20.79 5.78 8.57
C MET A 56 -21.62 6.23 9.79
N ILE A 57 -22.10 5.27 10.58
CA ILE A 57 -22.82 5.56 11.82
C ILE A 57 -21.83 5.84 12.96
N GLY A 58 -20.76 5.05 13.08
CA GLY A 58 -19.79 5.23 14.15
C GLY A 58 -19.03 3.96 14.51
N TRP A 59 -18.44 3.97 15.70
CA TRP A 59 -17.81 2.79 16.29
C TRP A 59 -18.90 1.89 16.91
N ALA A 60 -18.99 0.65 16.45
CA ALA A 60 -19.69 -0.41 17.17
C ALA A 60 -18.84 -0.93 18.35
N ALA A 61 -17.52 -0.95 18.18
CA ALA A 61 -16.54 -1.15 19.24
C ALA A 61 -15.42 -0.13 19.06
N LYS A 62 -15.16 0.67 20.10
CA LYS A 62 -14.10 1.69 20.03
C LYS A 62 -12.74 1.01 19.79
N PRO A 63 -11.87 1.60 18.96
CA PRO A 63 -10.56 1.03 18.71
C PRO A 63 -9.72 0.94 19.98
N PHE A 64 -8.94 -0.13 20.11
CA PHE A 64 -7.93 -0.24 21.16
C PHE A 64 -6.76 -1.13 20.74
N TYR A 65 -5.58 -0.84 21.28
CA TYR A 65 -4.38 -1.64 21.08
C TYR A 65 -4.09 -2.49 22.33
N ASP A 66 -4.08 -3.80 22.14
CA ASP A 66 -3.63 -4.76 23.13
C ASP A 66 -2.13 -5.01 22.94
N LYS A 67 -1.35 -4.39 23.83
CA LYS A 67 0.11 -4.50 23.89
C LYS A 67 0.60 -5.91 24.20
N THR A 68 -0.17 -6.72 24.94
CA THR A 68 0.24 -8.07 25.33
C THR A 68 0.29 -9.00 24.13
N ASN A 69 -0.66 -8.87 23.21
CA ASN A 69 -0.73 -9.69 21.99
C ASN A 69 -0.24 -8.98 20.72
N ASN A 70 0.17 -7.71 20.82
CA ASN A 70 0.44 -6.84 19.67
C ASN A 70 -0.72 -6.84 18.67
N THR A 71 -1.94 -6.71 19.19
CA THR A 71 -3.17 -6.74 18.39
C THR A 71 -3.93 -5.43 18.47
N LEU A 72 -4.46 -4.97 17.36
CA LEU A 72 -5.33 -3.81 17.25
C LEU A 72 -6.75 -4.27 16.92
N HIS A 73 -7.73 -3.74 17.63
CA HIS A 73 -9.14 -4.14 17.51
C HIS A 73 -9.99 -2.92 17.25
N TRP A 74 -10.98 -3.00 16.38
CA TRP A 74 -12.05 -2.00 16.25
C TRP A 74 -13.26 -2.60 15.56
N ALA A 75 -14.42 -1.96 15.69
CA ALA A 75 -15.56 -2.29 14.85
C ALA A 75 -16.31 -1.05 14.41
N LYS A 76 -16.62 -0.98 13.12
CA LYS A 76 -17.40 0.09 12.49
C LYS A 76 -18.84 -0.35 12.28
N SER A 77 -19.74 0.62 12.40
CA SER A 77 -21.17 0.51 12.12
C SER A 77 -21.47 1.40 10.93
N MET A 78 -22.07 0.86 9.87
CA MET A 78 -22.31 1.58 8.63
C MET A 78 -23.54 1.07 7.88
N ILE A 79 -24.16 1.94 7.09
CA ILE A 79 -25.23 1.60 6.15
C ILE A 79 -24.66 1.69 4.72
N PHE A 80 -25.16 0.85 3.81
CA PHE A 80 -24.80 0.89 2.39
C PHE A 80 -26.03 1.28 1.56
N GLY A 81 -25.90 2.31 0.71
CA GLY A 81 -27.02 2.84 -0.05
C GLY A 81 -28.17 3.27 0.85
N ASP A 82 -29.39 2.95 0.44
CA ASP A 82 -30.62 3.26 1.16
C ASP A 82 -31.10 2.10 2.05
N ASN A 83 -30.21 1.13 2.36
CA ASN A 83 -30.56 0.00 3.21
C ASN A 83 -30.97 0.47 4.62
N GLN A 84 -31.94 -0.20 5.22
CA GLN A 84 -32.34 0.06 6.62
C GLN A 84 -31.45 -0.68 7.63
N ASP A 85 -30.83 -1.77 7.20
CA ASP A 85 -29.98 -2.59 8.05
C ASP A 85 -28.59 -2.00 8.21
N THR A 86 -28.10 -2.04 9.44
CA THR A 86 -26.75 -1.62 9.77
C THR A 86 -25.78 -2.79 9.67
N THR A 87 -24.77 -2.61 8.82
CA THR A 87 -23.63 -3.52 8.71
C THR A 87 -22.62 -3.26 9.82
N LEU A 88 -22.21 -4.34 10.47
CA LEU A 88 -21.07 -4.40 11.37
C LEU A 88 -19.83 -4.84 10.58
N ASN A 89 -18.73 -4.11 10.73
CA ASN A 89 -17.42 -4.50 10.24
C ASN A 89 -16.43 -4.52 11.40
N TYR A 90 -16.07 -5.71 11.88
CA TYR A 90 -15.12 -5.92 12.97
C TYR A 90 -13.75 -6.28 12.42
N ASP A 91 -12.73 -5.55 12.83
CA ASP A 91 -11.35 -5.76 12.44
C ASP A 91 -10.49 -6.13 13.64
N VAL A 92 -9.66 -7.15 13.45
CA VAL A 92 -8.51 -7.44 14.30
C VAL A 92 -7.27 -7.43 13.41
N ARG A 93 -6.22 -6.72 13.84
CA ARG A 93 -4.90 -6.74 13.19
C ARG A 93 -3.90 -7.32 14.17
N VAL A 94 -3.33 -8.47 13.83
CA VAL A 94 -2.24 -9.08 14.60
C VAL A 94 -0.94 -8.63 13.98
N LEU A 95 -0.14 -7.86 14.72
CA LEU A 95 1.12 -7.32 14.20
C LEU A 95 2.22 -8.38 14.27
N GLY A 96 3.04 -8.44 13.22
CA GLY A 96 4.19 -9.34 13.11
C GLY A 96 5.46 -8.57 12.74
N ARG A 97 6.56 -9.31 12.63
CA ARG A 97 7.88 -8.76 12.33
C ARG A 97 7.94 -8.00 10.99
N LYS A 98 7.28 -8.56 9.97
CA LYS A 98 7.41 -8.14 8.56
C LYS A 98 6.06 -7.82 7.91
N GLY A 99 5.01 -7.70 8.71
CA GLY A 99 3.65 -7.54 8.23
C GLY A 99 2.64 -7.76 9.33
N LEU A 100 1.40 -8.03 8.95
CA LEU A 100 0.30 -8.29 9.87
C LEU A 100 -0.64 -9.38 9.35
N LEU A 101 -1.40 -9.99 10.26
CA LEU A 101 -2.61 -10.73 9.89
C LEU A 101 -3.81 -9.78 10.05
N SER A 102 -4.60 -9.67 8.99
CA SER A 102 -5.87 -8.97 8.97
C SER A 102 -6.99 -9.97 9.12
N LEU A 103 -7.72 -9.88 10.22
CA LEU A 103 -8.89 -10.69 10.50
C LEU A 103 -10.10 -9.76 10.45
N ASN A 104 -10.96 -9.97 9.46
CA ASN A 104 -12.13 -9.14 9.24
C ASN A 104 -13.40 -9.97 9.35
N ALA A 105 -14.35 -9.53 10.16
CA ALA A 105 -15.69 -10.11 10.22
C ALA A 105 -16.71 -9.06 9.78
N VAL A 106 -17.60 -9.46 8.88
CA VAL A 106 -18.75 -8.67 8.43
C VAL A 106 -20.01 -9.37 8.92
N GLY A 107 -20.94 -8.61 9.48
CA GLY A 107 -22.21 -9.14 9.98
C GLY A 107 -23.21 -8.02 10.26
N THR A 108 -24.18 -8.30 11.10
CA THR A 108 -25.13 -7.31 11.63
C THR A 108 -24.67 -6.82 13.00
N ILE A 109 -25.25 -5.73 13.50
CA ILE A 109 -24.99 -5.26 14.87
C ILE A 109 -25.33 -6.32 15.92
N GLY A 110 -26.32 -7.19 15.65
CA GLY A 110 -26.67 -8.31 16.53
C GLY A 110 -25.53 -9.31 16.74
N ASN A 111 -24.58 -9.38 15.80
CA ASN A 111 -23.44 -10.30 15.89
C ASN A 111 -22.29 -9.78 16.75
N LEU A 112 -22.30 -8.52 17.20
CA LEU A 112 -21.16 -7.89 17.88
C LEU A 112 -20.70 -8.67 19.12
N SER A 113 -21.64 -9.07 19.98
CA SER A 113 -21.30 -9.80 21.21
C SER A 113 -20.71 -11.17 20.90
N ASP A 114 -21.30 -11.90 19.95
CA ASP A 114 -20.82 -13.22 19.53
C ASP A 114 -19.41 -13.13 18.91
N ILE A 115 -19.16 -12.13 18.05
CA ILE A 115 -17.84 -11.88 17.49
C ILE A 115 -16.83 -11.63 18.61
N GLN A 116 -17.12 -10.71 19.53
CA GLN A 116 -16.22 -10.35 20.64
C GLN A 116 -15.88 -11.55 21.52
N ASN A 117 -16.86 -12.40 21.84
CA ASN A 117 -16.67 -13.59 22.65
C ASN A 117 -15.72 -14.62 22.01
N ASN A 118 -15.63 -14.63 20.67
CA ASN A 118 -14.78 -15.57 19.92
C ASN A 118 -13.37 -15.03 19.64
N ILE A 119 -13.13 -13.72 19.75
CA ILE A 119 -11.81 -13.09 19.52
C ILE A 119 -10.68 -13.78 20.29
N PRO A 120 -10.80 -14.08 21.61
CA PRO A 120 -9.70 -14.70 22.36
C PRO A 120 -9.25 -16.06 21.81
N GLN A 121 -10.15 -16.82 21.20
CA GLN A 121 -9.80 -18.10 20.56
C GLN A 121 -9.13 -17.86 19.21
N ILE A 122 -9.66 -16.93 18.43
CA ILE A 122 -9.16 -16.58 17.11
C ILE A 122 -7.73 -16.01 17.17
N ILE A 123 -7.42 -15.10 18.11
CA ILE A 123 -6.07 -14.54 18.26
C ILE A 123 -5.04 -15.59 18.69
N LYS A 124 -5.46 -16.65 19.41
CA LYS A 124 -4.56 -17.77 19.77
C LYS A 124 -4.16 -18.61 18.56
N ILE A 125 -5.06 -18.74 17.59
CA ILE A 125 -4.84 -19.47 16.34
C ILE A 125 -4.04 -18.61 15.37
N ALA A 126 -4.44 -17.35 15.19
CA ALA A 126 -3.84 -16.39 14.29
C ALA A 126 -2.61 -15.69 14.90
N LYS A 127 -1.62 -16.47 15.37
CA LYS A 127 -0.37 -15.95 15.92
C LYS A 127 0.82 -16.22 15.03
N PHE A 128 1.78 -15.31 15.03
CA PHE A 128 3.07 -15.54 14.40
C PHE A 128 3.93 -16.50 15.23
N LYS A 129 4.72 -17.33 14.54
CA LYS A 129 5.74 -18.17 15.16
C LYS A 129 6.98 -17.34 15.50
N SER A 130 7.81 -17.85 16.41
CA SER A 130 9.13 -17.30 16.72
C SER A 130 9.95 -17.06 15.45
N GLY A 131 10.70 -15.96 15.41
CA GLY A 131 11.42 -15.46 14.24
C GLY A 131 10.57 -14.57 13.32
N SER A 132 9.24 -14.63 13.44
CA SER A 132 8.28 -13.81 12.68
C SER A 132 7.36 -12.97 13.57
N SER A 133 7.47 -13.09 14.89
CA SER A 133 6.63 -12.35 15.84
C SER A 133 7.01 -10.88 15.88
N TYR A 134 6.11 -10.03 16.36
CA TYR A 134 6.35 -8.59 16.46
C TYR A 134 7.64 -8.27 17.24
N SER A 135 7.89 -8.99 18.34
CA SER A 135 9.10 -8.85 19.16
C SER A 135 10.40 -9.28 18.47
N ASP A 136 10.33 -10.01 17.35
CA ASP A 136 11.50 -10.44 16.59
C ASP A 136 12.01 -9.37 15.60
N PHE A 137 11.45 -8.15 15.64
CA PHE A 137 11.86 -7.05 14.78
C PHE A 137 13.32 -6.66 14.99
N ASN A 138 14.05 -6.59 13.88
CA ASN A 138 15.42 -6.10 13.84
C ASN A 138 15.47 -4.78 13.04
N PRO A 139 15.68 -3.62 13.70
CA PRO A 139 15.68 -2.33 13.03
C PRO A 139 16.82 -2.13 12.01
N SER A 140 17.87 -2.94 12.06
CA SER A 140 18.99 -2.88 11.09
C SER A 140 18.70 -3.64 9.79
N MET A 141 17.72 -4.55 9.80
CA MET A 141 17.46 -5.49 8.70
C MET A 141 16.04 -5.41 8.15
N ASP A 142 15.06 -5.14 9.02
CA ASP A 142 13.65 -5.26 8.70
C ASP A 142 13.05 -3.94 8.23
N LYS A 143 12.20 -4.04 7.20
CA LYS A 143 11.45 -2.91 6.65
C LYS A 143 10.38 -2.47 7.64
N VAL A 144 10.32 -1.16 7.89
CA VAL A 144 9.21 -0.52 8.62
C VAL A 144 8.07 -0.22 7.64
N ALA A 145 6.84 -0.53 8.03
CA ALA A 145 5.65 -0.20 7.24
C ALA A 145 5.48 1.32 7.08
N ALA A 146 4.83 1.73 5.99
CA ALA A 146 4.58 3.15 5.71
C ALA A 146 3.57 3.78 6.69
N TYR A 147 2.73 2.96 7.32
CA TYR A 147 1.68 3.38 8.25
C TYR A 147 1.95 2.89 9.68
N THR A 148 1.26 3.51 10.63
CA THR A 148 1.29 3.20 12.07
C THR A 148 -0.06 2.63 12.51
N VAL A 149 -0.23 2.39 13.82
CA VAL A 149 -1.51 1.90 14.38
C VAL A 149 -2.67 2.83 14.02
N GLY A 150 -2.51 4.15 14.13
CA GLY A 150 -3.57 5.08 13.74
C GLY A 150 -3.91 5.03 12.25
N GLY A 151 -2.89 4.82 11.41
CA GLY A 151 -3.07 4.74 9.96
C GLY A 151 -3.83 3.48 9.54
N LEU A 152 -3.62 2.37 10.25
CA LEU A 152 -4.37 1.13 10.05
C LEU A 152 -5.87 1.31 10.32
N VAL A 153 -6.24 2.00 11.40
CA VAL A 153 -7.65 2.24 11.75
C VAL A 153 -8.31 3.21 10.77
N ALA A 154 -7.61 4.31 10.44
CA ALA A 154 -8.14 5.33 9.53
C ALA A 154 -8.18 4.86 8.06
N GLY A 155 -7.45 3.81 7.70
CA GLY A 155 -7.28 3.38 6.30
C GLY A 155 -6.42 4.34 5.47
N LYS A 156 -5.57 5.16 6.12
CA LYS A 156 -4.75 6.19 5.49
C LYS A 156 -3.29 6.11 5.92
N ILE A 157 -2.39 6.48 5.02
CA ILE A 157 -0.99 6.71 5.40
C ILE A 157 -0.93 8.01 6.19
N LEU A 158 -0.84 7.92 7.51
CA LEU A 158 -0.56 9.07 8.37
C LEU A 158 0.87 9.54 8.10
N ALA A 159 1.01 10.65 7.34
CA ALA A 159 2.28 11.34 7.25
C ALA A 159 2.69 11.80 8.65
N LYS A 160 3.88 11.39 9.12
CA LYS A 160 4.39 11.84 10.42
C LYS A 160 4.48 13.36 10.41
N ALA A 161 3.58 14.03 11.14
CA ALA A 161 3.55 15.49 11.23
C ALA A 161 4.92 16.07 11.61
N GLY A 162 5.69 15.38 12.46
CA GLY A 162 7.07 15.77 12.81
C GLY A 162 8.06 15.69 11.64
N LEU A 163 7.93 14.71 10.73
CA LEU A 163 8.78 14.62 9.55
C LEU A 163 8.43 15.73 8.55
N VAL A 164 7.14 15.97 8.33
CA VAL A 164 6.66 17.09 7.50
C VAL A 164 7.12 18.43 8.09
N ALA A 165 7.01 18.62 9.40
CA ALA A 165 7.48 19.82 10.09
C ALA A 165 9.00 20.01 9.97
N ILE A 166 9.80 18.94 10.07
CA ILE A 166 11.27 19.00 9.87
C ILE A 166 11.61 19.35 8.42
N LEU A 167 10.93 18.76 7.42
CA LEU A 167 11.14 19.08 6.02
C LEU A 167 10.74 20.53 5.71
N LEU A 168 9.59 20.99 6.19
CA LEU A 168 9.12 22.37 6.01
C LEU A 168 10.05 23.37 6.70
N LYS A 169 10.47 23.08 7.94
CA LYS A 169 11.41 23.94 8.69
C LYS A 169 12.76 24.09 7.99
N ASN A 170 13.20 23.06 7.25
CA ASN A 170 14.48 23.04 6.54
C ASN A 170 14.34 23.06 5.02
N ILE A 171 13.26 23.64 4.48
CA ILE A 171 12.92 23.54 3.05
C ILE A 171 14.03 24.06 2.12
N LYS A 172 14.82 25.04 2.55
CA LYS A 172 16.00 25.55 1.80
C LYS A 172 17.05 24.46 1.58
N LEU A 173 17.31 23.62 2.59
CA LEU A 173 18.27 22.53 2.50
C LEU A 173 17.76 21.39 1.62
N VAL A 174 16.45 21.10 1.69
CA VAL A 174 15.80 20.10 0.82
C VAL A 174 15.88 20.54 -0.65
N ILE A 175 15.58 21.81 -0.94
CA ILE A 175 15.68 22.39 -2.29
C ILE A 175 17.14 22.34 -2.78
N LEU A 176 18.10 22.75 -1.95
CA LEU A 176 19.51 22.73 -2.33
C LEU A 176 20.02 21.30 -2.62
N GLY A 177 19.61 20.33 -1.80
CA GLY A 177 19.90 18.91 -2.03
C GLY A 177 19.29 18.38 -3.33
N ALA A 178 18.03 18.73 -3.62
CA ALA A 178 17.38 18.36 -4.88
C ALA A 178 18.09 18.98 -6.10
N LEU A 179 18.44 20.27 -6.04
CA LEU A 179 19.18 20.95 -7.10
C LEU A 179 20.56 20.34 -7.33
N ALA A 180 21.27 19.93 -6.27
CA ALA A 180 22.55 19.25 -6.40
C ALA A 180 22.42 17.87 -7.08
N LEU A 181 21.37 17.11 -6.76
CA LEU A 181 21.08 15.82 -7.40
C LEU A 181 20.74 15.99 -8.89
N PHE A 182 19.90 16.97 -9.24
CA PHE A 182 19.55 17.28 -10.64
C PHE A 182 20.73 17.88 -11.43
N GLY A 183 21.52 18.76 -10.82
CA GLY A 183 22.72 19.35 -11.44
C GLY A 183 23.84 18.32 -11.66
N GLY A 184 24.06 17.41 -10.70
CA GLY A 184 25.02 16.31 -10.82
C GLY A 184 24.62 15.28 -11.88
N PHE A 185 23.32 15.00 -12.04
CA PHE A 185 22.82 14.06 -13.03
C PHE A 185 22.91 14.60 -14.47
N LYS A 186 22.66 15.90 -14.66
CA LYS A 186 22.82 16.59 -15.97
C LYS A 186 24.26 16.50 -16.49
N ASN A 187 25.25 16.75 -15.62
CA ASN A 187 26.67 16.72 -16.00
C ASN A 187 27.15 15.30 -16.37
N LYS A 188 26.57 14.26 -15.77
CA LYS A 188 26.92 12.85 -16.04
C LYS A 188 26.35 12.35 -17.36
N ILE A 189 25.12 12.73 -17.74
CA ILE A 189 24.51 12.37 -19.03
C ILE A 189 25.18 13.11 -20.20
N MET A 190 25.53 14.38 -20.00
CA MET A 190 26.15 15.21 -21.05
C MET A 190 27.59 14.76 -21.34
N GLY A 191 28.29 14.16 -20.37
CA GLY A 191 29.61 13.54 -20.56
C GLY A 191 29.59 12.20 -21.31
N LEU A 192 28.44 11.52 -21.37
CA LEU A 192 28.27 10.24 -22.08
C LEU A 192 28.00 10.41 -23.59
N PHE A 193 27.48 11.56 -24.02
CA PHE A 193 27.20 11.86 -25.43
C PHE A 193 28.27 12.74 -26.12
N GLY A 194 29.34 13.09 -25.41
CA GLY A 194 30.31 14.12 -25.83
C GLY A 194 31.71 13.63 -26.21
N ARG A 195 31.92 12.37 -26.62
CA ARG A 195 33.26 11.90 -27.05
C ARG A 195 33.22 10.97 -28.27
N ASN A 196 33.26 11.58 -29.47
CA ASN A 196 34.37 11.45 -30.43
C ASN A 196 33.93 11.92 -31.84
N LYS A 197 34.53 13.04 -32.28
CA LYS A 197 34.72 13.39 -33.69
C LYS A 197 36.21 13.31 -33.99
N THR A 198 36.49 12.97 -35.26
CA THR A 198 37.78 12.94 -35.99
C THR A 198 38.71 11.76 -35.59
N GLU A 199 39.30 11.01 -36.52
CA GLU A 199 39.87 11.40 -37.81
C GLU A 199 39.93 10.20 -38.80
N GLU A 200 39.87 10.52 -40.10
CA GLU A 200 40.03 9.61 -41.24
C GLU A 200 41.49 9.15 -41.39
N GLU A 201 41.70 7.87 -41.74
CA GLU A 201 42.83 7.45 -42.56
C GLU A 201 42.50 6.14 -43.31
N SER A 202 42.64 6.18 -44.63
CA SER A 202 42.73 5.08 -45.61
C SER A 202 43.93 5.42 -46.52
N PRO A 203 44.58 4.52 -47.30
CA PRO A 203 44.16 3.22 -47.86
C PRO A 203 45.25 2.11 -47.65
N ILE A 204 45.29 0.87 -48.20
CA ILE A 204 45.47 0.44 -49.61
C ILE A 204 45.12 -1.07 -49.84
N VAL A 205 44.40 -1.28 -50.95
CA VAL A 205 44.15 -2.38 -51.93
C VAL A 205 45.02 -3.67 -51.97
N ASN A 206 44.35 -4.82 -52.20
CA ASN A 206 44.64 -5.84 -53.25
C ASN A 206 43.43 -6.80 -53.40
N GLN A 207 42.58 -6.71 -54.43
CA GLN A 207 42.64 -7.21 -55.82
C GLN A 207 42.52 -8.73 -56.02
N ASN A 208 41.58 -9.10 -56.91
CA ASN A 208 41.32 -10.38 -57.62
C ASN A 208 40.35 -11.33 -56.87
N ASP A 209 39.22 -11.79 -57.41
CA ASP A 209 38.89 -12.13 -58.81
C ASP A 209 37.40 -11.91 -59.17
N SER A 210 37.15 -11.64 -60.45
CA SER A 210 35.88 -11.91 -61.15
C SER A 210 36.21 -12.23 -62.61
N PRO A 211 35.42 -13.08 -63.26
CA PRO A 211 34.81 -12.60 -64.50
C PRO A 211 33.31 -12.91 -64.63
N SER A 212 32.62 -11.96 -65.27
CA SER A 212 31.30 -12.04 -65.93
C SER A 212 31.30 -13.13 -67.03
N THR A 213 30.18 -13.66 -67.54
CA THR A 213 29.05 -13.02 -68.21
C THR A 213 27.89 -14.02 -68.44
N ASN A 214 26.64 -13.55 -68.52
CA ASN A 214 25.77 -13.58 -69.73
C ASN A 214 24.27 -13.47 -69.42
N ASN A 215 23.61 -12.70 -70.29
CA ASN A 215 22.18 -12.38 -70.36
C ASN A 215 21.34 -13.55 -70.92
N ASP A 216 20.04 -13.56 -70.57
CA ASP A 216 18.89 -13.36 -71.48
C ASP A 216 17.64 -14.21 -71.11
N THR A 217 16.55 -13.50 -70.85
CA THR A 217 15.17 -13.61 -71.41
C THR A 217 14.51 -14.99 -71.63
N ILE A 218 13.25 -15.13 -71.16
CA ILE A 218 12.01 -15.68 -71.79
C ILE A 218 10.94 -15.75 -70.66
N GLN A 219 9.92 -14.88 -70.61
CA GLN A 219 8.59 -14.93 -71.26
C GLN A 219 7.76 -16.23 -71.10
N ASP A 220 6.63 -16.05 -70.39
CA ASP A 220 5.27 -16.52 -70.64
C ASP A 220 4.88 -18.03 -70.67
N GLU A 221 3.76 -18.25 -69.95
CA GLU A 221 2.53 -18.97 -70.36
C GLU A 221 2.07 -20.25 -69.64
N ASN A 222 0.76 -20.23 -69.34
CA ASN A 222 -0.25 -21.31 -69.22
C ASN A 222 -0.46 -22.06 -67.89
N SER A 223 -1.48 -21.65 -67.12
CA SER A 223 -2.88 -22.15 -67.20
C SER A 223 -3.78 -21.52 -66.13
#